data_AF-A0A2E3NRA5-F1
#
_entry.id   AF-A0A2E3NRA5-F1
#
_cell.length_a   1.000
_cell.length_b   1.000
_cell.length_c   1.000
_cell.angle_alpha   90.00
_cell.angle_beta   90.00
_cell.angle_gamma   90.00
#
_symmetry.space_group_name_H-M   'P 1'
#
loop_
_entity.id
_entity.type
_entity.pdbx_description
1 polymer ?
#
loop_
_entity_poly.entity_id
_entity_poly.type
_entity_poly.pdbx_seq_one_letter_code
_entity_poly.pdbx_strand_id
1 'polypeptide(L)'
;MRFGWTALVMFLLLGLTLEFLHLVKAPWYLDLRIRRELWVLAHAHGALLALLNLAFAATAGACIADARSRALASVMLRWGSGLVPAGFLLGGVGNTESDPSLAIVLTPIGALMVLYAFTVMSTAAWRLR
;
A
#
# COMPACT_ATOMS: atom_id res chain seq x y z
N MET A 1 -0.86 -10.74 -11.05
CA MET A 1 0.16 -11.47 -10.26
C MET A 1 1.53 -10.82 -10.29
N ARG A 2 2.14 -10.51 -11.45
CA ARG A 2 3.48 -9.86 -11.54
C ARG A 2 3.66 -8.68 -10.58
N PHE A 3 2.77 -7.69 -10.65
CA PHE A 3 2.80 -6.52 -9.77
C PHE A 3 2.79 -6.88 -8.27
N GLY A 4 1.89 -7.75 -7.83
CA GLY A 4 1.79 -8.14 -6.43
C GLY A 4 3.05 -8.83 -5.91
N TRP A 5 3.64 -9.74 -6.69
CA TRP A 5 4.90 -10.39 -6.30
C TRP A 5 6.07 -9.42 -6.28
N THR A 6 6.20 -8.55 -7.28
CA THR A 6 7.25 -7.53 -7.32
C THR A 6 7.12 -6.56 -6.14
N ALA A 7 5.91 -6.06 -5.87
CA ALA A 7 5.65 -5.19 -4.73
C ALA A 7 5.94 -5.89 -3.40
N LEU A 8 5.58 -7.17 -3.25
CA LEU A 8 5.85 -7.94 -2.04
C LEU A 8 7.36 -8.03 -1.76
N VAL A 9 8.17 -8.36 -2.77
CA VAL A 9 9.63 -8.38 -2.63
C VAL A 9 10.17 -7.00 -2.23
N MET A 10 9.71 -5.93 -2.89
CA MET A 10 10.12 -4.56 -2.56
C MET A 10 9.80 -4.20 -1.10
N PHE A 11 8.60 -4.52 -0.62
CA PHE A 11 8.21 -4.19 0.75
C PHE A 11 8.86 -5.10 1.79
N LEU A 12 9.15 -6.37 1.49
CA LEU A 12 9.97 -7.22 2.35
C LEU A 12 11.39 -6.67 2.50
N LEU A 13 12.02 -6.22 1.40
CA LEU A 13 13.32 -5.55 1.45
C LEU A 13 13.28 -4.25 2.25
N LEU A 14 12.20 -3.47 2.12
CA LEU A 14 12.00 -2.28 2.96
C LEU A 14 11.93 -2.67 4.45
N GLY A 15 11.15 -3.70 4.80
CA GLY A 15 11.05 -4.20 6.18
C GLY A 15 12.41 -4.59 6.75
N LEU A 16 13.19 -5.38 6.00
CA LEU A 16 14.55 -5.75 6.36
C LEU A 16 15.45 -4.53 6.55
N THR A 17 15.30 -3.52 5.69
CA THR A 17 16.04 -2.25 5.82
C THR A 17 15.67 -1.53 7.11
N LEU A 18 14.38 -1.44 7.46
CA LEU A 18 13.94 -0.80 8.70
C LEU A 18 14.45 -1.54 9.94
N GLU A 19 14.46 -2.87 9.93
CA GLU A 19 15.02 -3.69 11.00
C GLU A 19 16.55 -3.48 11.12
N PHE A 20 17.25 -3.41 9.99
CA PHE A 20 18.67 -3.09 9.95
C PHE A 20 18.96 -1.69 10.53
N LEU A 21 18.12 -0.68 10.26
CA LEU A 21 18.26 0.66 10.85
C LEU A 21 18.09 0.65 12.37
N HIS A 22 17.26 -0.24 12.92
CA HIS A 22 17.19 -0.47 14.36
C HIS A 22 18.48 -1.14 14.87
N LEU A 23 18.99 -2.15 14.15
CA LEU A 23 20.21 -2.87 14.53
C LEU A 23 21.43 -1.95 14.64
N VAL A 24 21.64 -1.06 13.66
CA VAL A 24 22.76 -0.10 13.65
C VAL A 24 22.49 1.17 14.47
N LYS A 25 21.30 1.28 15.08
CA LYS A 25 20.86 2.43 15.86
C LYS A 25 20.97 3.77 15.12
N ALA A 26 20.49 3.82 13.88
CA ALA A 26 20.60 5.01 13.03
C ALA A 26 19.81 6.21 13.63
N PRO A 27 20.47 7.29 14.10
CA PRO A 27 19.80 8.38 14.83
C PRO A 27 18.83 9.17 13.95
N TRP A 28 19.17 9.39 12.68
CA TRP A 28 18.30 10.06 11.69
C TRP A 28 17.00 9.31 11.38
N TYR A 29 16.84 8.09 11.91
CA TYR A 29 15.62 7.30 11.82
C TYR A 29 14.99 7.04 13.21
N LEU A 30 15.79 6.66 14.21
CA LEU A 30 15.29 6.33 15.55
C LEU A 30 14.90 7.56 16.38
N ASP A 31 15.54 8.70 16.19
CA ASP A 31 15.22 9.90 16.96
C ASP A 31 14.03 10.65 16.33
N LEU A 32 13.78 10.43 15.03
CA LEU A 32 12.66 11.02 14.31
C LEU A 32 11.41 10.14 14.39
N ARG A 33 10.64 10.29 15.49
CA ARG A 33 9.45 9.49 15.80
C ARG A 33 8.46 9.40 14.62
N ILE A 34 8.07 10.54 14.03
CA ILE A 34 7.07 10.54 12.95
C ILE A 34 7.59 9.88 11.68
N ARG A 35 8.88 10.06 11.33
CA ARG A 35 9.51 9.35 10.20
C ARG A 35 9.47 7.85 10.42
N ARG A 36 9.88 7.39 11.61
CA ARG A 36 9.88 5.96 11.95
C ARG A 36 8.48 5.37 11.81
N GLU A 37 7.48 6.02 12.39
CA GLU A 37 6.08 5.60 12.32
C GLU A 37 5.59 5.50 10.87
N LEU A 38 5.80 6.55 10.08
CA LEU A 38 5.36 6.59 8.69
C LEU A 38 6.08 5.54 7.83
N TRP A 39 7.37 5.31 8.04
CA TRP A 39 8.10 4.29 7.27
C TRP A 39 7.65 2.86 7.63
N VAL A 40 7.31 2.61 8.90
CA VAL A 40 6.67 1.35 9.32
C VAL A 40 5.29 1.19 8.68
N LEU A 41 4.47 2.26 8.67
CA LEU A 41 3.17 2.26 8.00
C LEU A 41 3.30 2.00 6.49
N ALA A 42 4.31 2.57 5.84
CA ALA A 42 4.62 2.34 4.43
C ALA A 42 4.95 0.86 4.17
N HIS A 43 5.81 0.26 4.98
CA HIS A 43 6.13 -1.16 4.89
C HIS A 43 4.88 -2.04 5.09
N ALA A 44 4.14 -1.82 6.18
CA ALA A 44 3.00 -2.64 6.56
C ALA A 44 1.89 -2.60 5.50
N HIS A 45 1.49 -1.40 5.08
CA HIS A 45 0.45 -1.25 4.06
C HIS A 45 0.94 -1.70 2.69
N GLY A 46 2.21 -1.48 2.35
CA GLY A 46 2.78 -1.95 1.10
C GLY A 46 2.77 -3.47 0.97
N ALA A 47 3.22 -4.19 2.00
CA ALA A 47 3.20 -5.65 2.04
C ALA A 47 1.75 -6.20 2.00
N LEU A 48 0.85 -5.63 2.80
CA LEU A 48 -0.57 -6.00 2.79
C LEU A 48 -1.21 -5.78 1.41
N LEU A 49 -1.01 -4.61 0.80
CA LEU A 49 -1.58 -4.27 -0.49
C LEU A 49 -0.97 -5.12 -1.62
N ALA A 50 0.29 -5.52 -1.53
CA ALA A 50 0.90 -6.47 -2.43
C ALA A 50 0.19 -7.84 -2.38
N LEU A 51 -0.05 -8.38 -1.18
CA LEU A 51 -0.81 -9.62 -0.99
C LEU A 51 -2.25 -9.49 -1.50
N LEU A 52 -2.89 -8.36 -1.23
CA LEU A 52 -4.24 -8.06 -1.70
C LEU A 52 -4.33 -7.96 -3.23
N ASN A 53 -3.29 -7.51 -3.93
CA ASN A 53 -3.23 -7.60 -5.39
C ASN A 53 -3.15 -9.04 -5.90
N LEU A 54 -2.45 -9.92 -5.17
CA LEU A 54 -2.40 -11.36 -5.50
C LEU A 54 -3.77 -12.00 -5.29
N ALA A 55 -4.40 -11.74 -4.14
CA ALA A 55 -5.74 -12.22 -3.83
C ALA A 55 -6.77 -11.72 -4.86
N PHE A 56 -6.76 -10.42 -5.17
CA PHE A 56 -7.63 -9.85 -6.20
C PHE A 56 -7.40 -10.52 -7.56
N ALA A 57 -6.15 -10.73 -7.97
CA ALA A 57 -5.85 -11.40 -9.23
C ALA A 57 -6.33 -12.87 -9.26
N ALA A 58 -6.35 -13.55 -8.12
CA ALA A 58 -6.83 -14.92 -8.00
C ALA A 58 -8.36 -15.05 -8.01
N THR A 59 -9.09 -14.07 -7.46
CA THR A 59 -10.55 -14.18 -7.26
C THR A 59 -11.38 -13.34 -8.23
N ALA A 60 -10.84 -12.23 -8.77
CA ALA A 60 -11.62 -11.28 -9.58
C ALA A 60 -12.21 -11.90 -10.85
N GLY A 61 -11.56 -12.90 -11.41
CA GLY A 61 -12.06 -13.64 -12.57
C GLY A 61 -13.39 -14.33 -12.31
N ALA A 62 -13.55 -14.91 -11.12
CA ALA A 62 -14.74 -15.63 -10.70
C ALA A 62 -15.81 -14.70 -10.11
N CYS A 63 -15.41 -13.64 -9.40
CA CYS A 63 -16.35 -12.75 -8.73
C CYS A 63 -16.92 -11.65 -9.63
N ILE A 64 -16.11 -11.07 -10.52
CA ILE A 64 -16.50 -9.89 -11.30
C ILE A 64 -16.68 -10.29 -12.76
N ALA A 65 -17.95 -10.50 -13.15
CA ALA A 65 -18.33 -10.88 -14.52
C ALA A 65 -18.06 -9.76 -15.54
N ASP A 66 -18.37 -8.51 -15.19
CA ASP A 66 -18.14 -7.38 -16.09
C ASP A 66 -16.64 -7.09 -16.27
N ALA A 67 -16.16 -7.27 -17.50
CA ALA A 67 -14.75 -7.14 -17.82
C ALA A 67 -14.22 -5.71 -17.62
N ARG A 68 -15.06 -4.69 -17.87
CA ARG A 68 -14.66 -3.29 -17.75
C ARG A 68 -14.50 -2.88 -16.29
N SER A 69 -15.47 -3.19 -15.43
CA SER A 69 -15.40 -3.00 -13.98
C SER A 69 -14.23 -3.76 -13.37
N ARG A 70 -14.00 -5.01 -13.81
CA ARG A 70 -12.85 -5.80 -13.36
C ARG A 70 -11.52 -5.14 -13.71
N ALA A 71 -11.38 -4.66 -14.96
CA ALA A 71 -10.17 -3.98 -15.41
C ALA A 71 -9.94 -2.66 -14.63
N LEU A 72 -10.98 -1.85 -14.46
CA LEU A 72 -10.91 -0.59 -13.73
C LEU A 72 -10.55 -0.82 -12.24
N ALA A 73 -11.22 -1.75 -11.57
CA ALA A 73 -10.90 -2.12 -10.18
C ALA A 73 -9.44 -2.61 -10.05
N SER A 74 -8.93 -3.39 -11.02
CA SER A 74 -7.52 -3.81 -11.03
C SER A 74 -6.55 -2.64 -11.21
N VAL A 75 -6.88 -1.64 -12.02
CA VAL A 75 -6.06 -0.41 -12.19
C VAL A 75 -6.08 0.42 -10.91
N MET A 76 -7.27 0.64 -10.34
CA MET A 76 -7.44 1.41 -9.10
C MET A 76 -6.71 0.77 -7.93
N LEU A 77 -6.80 -0.56 -7.77
CA LEU A 77 -6.07 -1.28 -6.74
C LEU A 77 -4.56 -1.13 -6.91
N ARG A 78 -4.01 -1.30 -8.13
CA ARG A 78 -2.56 -1.18 -8.37
C ARG A 78 -2.03 0.22 -8.06
N TRP A 79 -2.70 1.26 -8.55
CA TRP A 79 -2.28 2.63 -8.28
C TRP A 79 -2.44 2.99 -6.80
N GLY A 80 -3.56 2.64 -6.18
CA GLY A 80 -3.74 2.84 -4.74
C GLY A 80 -2.69 2.09 -3.90
N SER A 81 -2.30 0.89 -4.33
CA SER A 81 -1.23 0.09 -3.70
C SER A 81 0.15 0.72 -3.80
N GLY A 82 0.40 1.57 -4.80
CA GLY A 82 1.61 2.38 -4.87
C GLY A 82 1.49 3.66 -4.03
N LEU A 83 0.38 4.39 -4.18
CA LEU A 83 0.19 5.70 -3.57
C LEU A 83 0.12 5.67 -2.04
N VAL A 84 -0.55 4.67 -1.45
CA VAL A 84 -0.67 4.53 0.02
C VAL A 84 0.72 4.44 0.68
N PRO A 85 1.55 3.43 0.37
CA PRO A 85 2.87 3.33 0.98
C PRO A 85 3.83 4.45 0.53
N ALA A 86 3.71 4.96 -0.70
CA ALA A 86 4.52 6.10 -1.13
C ALA A 86 4.20 7.37 -0.31
N GLY A 87 2.93 7.65 -0.03
CA GLY A 87 2.51 8.79 0.78
C GLY A 87 3.04 8.72 2.20
N PHE A 88 3.00 7.54 2.82
CA PHE A 88 3.64 7.31 4.11
C PHE A 88 5.17 7.50 4.03
N LEU A 89 5.85 6.85 3.09
CA LEU A 89 7.31 6.90 2.99
C LEU A 89 7.83 8.32 2.76
N LEU A 90 7.24 9.03 1.79
CA LEU A 90 7.58 10.41 1.45
C LEU A 90 7.08 11.41 2.51
N GLY A 91 5.98 11.09 3.19
CA GLY A 91 5.50 11.83 4.36
C GLY A 91 6.55 11.90 5.47
N GLY A 92 7.39 10.87 5.60
CA GLY A 92 8.53 10.83 6.51
C GLY A 92 9.81 11.50 5.99
N VAL A 93 9.80 12.12 4.81
CA VAL A 93 10.94 12.86 4.24
C VAL A 93 10.64 14.34 4.27
N GLY A 94 11.54 15.15 4.84
CA GLY A 94 11.31 16.59 5.03
C GLY A 94 10.20 16.91 6.03
N ASN A 95 9.83 15.95 6.88
CA ASN A 95 8.88 16.10 7.97
C ASN A 95 9.44 17.00 9.09
N THR A 96 8.55 17.57 9.91
CA THR A 96 8.91 18.20 11.18
C THR A 96 8.87 17.16 12.31
N GLU A 97 9.15 17.55 13.55
CA GLU A 97 9.02 16.62 14.70
C GLU A 97 7.56 16.21 14.97
N SER A 98 6.61 17.11 14.66
CA SER A 98 5.18 16.95 14.92
C SER A 98 4.40 16.45 13.70
N ASP A 99 4.82 16.83 12.49
CA ASP A 99 3.97 16.71 11.30
C ASP A 99 4.66 15.99 10.14
N PRO A 100 3.92 15.18 9.38
CA PRO A 100 4.39 14.64 8.12
C PRO A 100 4.62 15.76 7.09
N SER A 101 5.42 15.47 6.07
CA SER A 101 5.47 16.33 4.88
C SER A 101 4.16 16.28 4.10
N LEU A 102 3.97 17.26 3.19
CA LEU A 102 2.77 17.36 2.34
C LEU A 102 2.52 16.09 1.50
N ALA A 103 3.55 15.30 1.23
CA ALA A 103 3.44 14.06 0.46
C ALA A 103 2.50 13.02 1.11
N ILE A 104 2.20 13.16 2.41
CA ILE A 104 1.21 12.32 3.11
C ILE A 104 -0.18 12.33 2.43
N VAL A 105 -0.52 13.40 1.69
CA VAL A 105 -1.78 13.52 0.91
C VAL A 105 -1.93 12.42 -0.15
N LEU A 106 -0.84 11.80 -0.61
CA LEU A 106 -0.93 10.66 -1.53
C LEU A 106 -1.64 9.46 -0.88
N THR A 107 -1.52 9.31 0.45
CA THR A 107 -2.10 8.21 1.21
C THR A 107 -3.63 8.17 1.12
N PRO A 108 -4.38 9.23 1.50
CA PRO A 108 -5.84 9.21 1.38
C PRO A 108 -6.31 9.09 -0.08
N ILE A 109 -5.59 9.69 -1.04
CA ILE A 109 -5.91 9.51 -2.48
C ILE A 109 -5.81 8.04 -2.86
N GLY A 110 -4.70 7.38 -2.53
CA GLY A 110 -4.50 5.96 -2.77
C GLY A 110 -5.53 5.09 -2.05
N ALA A 111 -5.86 5.43 -0.80
CA ALA A 111 -6.83 4.71 0.01
C ALA A 111 -8.23 4.73 -0.63
N LEU A 112 -8.66 5.87 -1.20
CA LEU A 112 -9.93 5.97 -1.92
C LEU A 112 -9.95 5.08 -3.18
N MET A 113 -8.83 4.97 -3.90
CA MET A 113 -8.71 4.06 -5.05
C MET A 113 -8.79 2.59 -4.63
N VAL A 114 -8.13 2.23 -3.53
CA VAL A 114 -8.21 0.88 -2.93
C VAL A 114 -9.65 0.57 -2.50
N LEU A 115 -10.30 1.51 -1.81
CA LEU A 115 -11.69 1.38 -1.35
C LEU A 115 -12.63 1.16 -2.53
N TYR A 116 -12.48 1.91 -3.61
CA TYR A 116 -13.25 1.69 -4.84
C TYR A 116 -13.09 0.26 -5.36
N ALA A 117 -11.85 -0.21 -5.52
CA ALA A 117 -11.58 -1.54 -6.06
C ALA A 117 -12.20 -2.66 -5.21
N PHE A 118 -12.12 -2.54 -3.88
CA PHE A 118 -12.73 -3.51 -2.97
C PHE A 118 -14.24 -3.39 -2.86
N THR A 119 -14.81 -2.22 -3.09
CA THR A 119 -16.27 -2.05 -3.18
C THR A 119 -16.82 -2.79 -4.39
N VAL A 120 -16.15 -2.71 -5.54
CA VAL A 120 -16.51 -3.48 -6.74
C VAL A 120 -16.39 -4.99 -6.47
N MET A 121 -15.29 -5.44 -5.86
CA MET A 121 -15.10 -6.85 -5.53
C MET A 121 -16.17 -7.36 -4.55
N SER A 122 -16.42 -6.63 -3.46
CA SER A 122 -17.39 -6.98 -2.43
C SER A 122 -18.79 -7.09 -3.01
N THR A 123 -19.25 -6.06 -3.73
CA THR A 123 -20.58 -6.05 -4.36
C THR A 123 -20.76 -7.19 -5.36
N ALA A 124 -19.72 -7.54 -6.12
CA ALA A 124 -19.77 -8.65 -7.05
C ALA A 124 -19.80 -10.01 -6.31
N ALA A 125 -18.99 -10.19 -5.27
CA ALA A 125 -18.99 -11.42 -4.45
C ALA A 125 -20.33 -11.68 -3.75
N TRP A 126 -21.03 -10.65 -3.29
CA TRP A 126 -22.36 -10.79 -2.70
C TRP A 126 -23.44 -11.20 -3.70
N ARG A 127 -23.28 -10.88 -4.99
CA ARG A 127 -24.23 -11.26 -6.05
C ARG A 127 -24.09 -12.70 -6.54
N LEU A 128 -23.02 -13.39 -6.13
CA LEU A 128 -22.81 -14.80 -6.43
C LEU A 128 -23.54 -15.75 -5.48
N ARG A 129 -24.09 -15.22 -4.38
CA ARG A 129 -24.94 -15.95 -3.43
C ARG A 129 -26.40 -15.85 -3.84
#